data_AF-A0A382DHP7-F1
#
_entry.id   AF-A0A382DHP7-F1
#
_cell.length_a   1.000
_cell.length_b   1.000
_cell.length_c   1.000
_cell.angle_alpha   90.00
_cell.angle_beta   90.00
_cell.angle_gamma   90.00
#
_symmetry.space_group_name_H-M   'P 1'
#
loop_
_entity.id
_entity.type
_entity.pdbx_description
1 polymer ?
#
loop_
_entity_poly.entity_id
_entity_poly.type
_entity_poly.pdbx_seq_one_letter_code
_entity_poly.pdbx_strand_id
1 'polypeptide(L)'
;MINTDKNFTDMAKAFLLAFVFCFTSPVLAQQVLKPEQAFPVTVSYQTDNVVISHEIKQGYYLYKDKISYASTSQNIQLSQAELPAGKAHVDEFFGSTEIYRDAMIVKIPVNIVEKDLVSNNFIIEIKLQGCADIGLCYPPQTWQREVFLDQSDLNKVNPINITSESEQYRLGNLISDGNIFLVFITFLGLGFLLAFTPCHLPTIPILSGIIIGQSGTTNTLKSLSLSLTYVAGMAITYSTAGVVAAIAGQQIQALFRLPLFLIAMAILFTILGLGMLGRYNIQMPSVLMNKFNSILAKQKGGTYIGVLAVGVLSALLVTACVAPPLVATLMVIGESGSVFRGIFALSSLSLGLGIPLILIGISAGKWLPKTGDWLNTIKEVFGFIMFG
;
A
#
# COMPACT_ATOMS: atom_id res chain seq x y z
N MET A 1 13.52 -2.76 -46.78
CA MET A 1 12.66 -1.74 -46.15
C MET A 1 11.37 -2.42 -45.73
N ILE A 2 11.26 -2.81 -44.46
CA ILE A 2 10.08 -3.51 -43.93
C ILE A 2 9.26 -2.47 -43.17
N ASN A 3 7.96 -2.47 -43.44
CA ASN A 3 6.96 -1.48 -43.09
C ASN A 3 6.77 -1.36 -41.55
N THR A 4 7.53 -0.48 -40.90
CA THR A 4 7.56 -0.35 -39.43
C THR A 4 6.37 0.44 -38.86
N ASP A 5 5.74 1.32 -39.65
CA ASP A 5 4.68 2.22 -39.16
C ASP A 5 3.35 1.52 -38.89
N LYS A 6 2.99 0.49 -39.67
CA LYS A 6 1.71 -0.24 -39.49
C LYS A 6 1.69 -1.09 -38.21
N ASN A 7 2.80 -1.73 -37.88
CA ASN A 7 2.89 -2.55 -36.67
C ASN A 7 2.84 -1.71 -35.38
N PHE A 8 3.33 -0.47 -35.41
CA PHE A 8 3.29 0.41 -34.23
C PHE A 8 1.86 0.86 -33.90
N THR A 9 1.06 1.20 -34.91
CA THR A 9 -0.34 1.61 -34.71
C THR A 9 -1.22 0.45 -34.25
N ASP A 10 -0.97 -0.76 -34.76
CA ASP A 10 -1.70 -1.96 -34.34
C ASP A 10 -1.30 -2.43 -32.94
N MET A 11 -0.02 -2.34 -32.54
CA MET A 11 0.40 -2.64 -31.17
C MET A 11 -0.10 -1.61 -30.16
N ALA A 12 -0.10 -0.32 -30.52
CA ALA A 12 -0.65 0.74 -29.68
C ALA A 12 -2.17 0.60 -29.52
N LYS A 13 -2.90 0.26 -30.60
CA LYS A 13 -4.34 -0.05 -30.53
C LYS A 13 -4.62 -1.31 -29.71
N ALA A 14 -3.82 -2.37 -29.86
CA ALA A 14 -3.97 -3.59 -29.07
C ALA A 14 -3.71 -3.37 -27.58
N PHE A 15 -2.74 -2.51 -27.25
CA PHE A 15 -2.46 -2.12 -25.86
C PHE A 15 -3.59 -1.26 -25.28
N LEU A 16 -4.14 -0.31 -26.06
CA LEU A 16 -5.31 0.49 -25.67
C LEU A 16 -6.56 -0.39 -25.49
N LEU A 17 -6.79 -1.36 -26.37
CA LEU A 17 -7.90 -2.31 -26.30
C LEU A 17 -7.77 -3.27 -25.11
N ALA A 18 -6.57 -3.79 -24.83
CA ALA A 18 -6.31 -4.66 -23.69
C ALA A 18 -6.44 -3.92 -22.36
N PHE A 19 -6.01 -2.66 -22.30
CA PHE A 19 -6.22 -1.80 -21.13
C PHE A 19 -7.71 -1.59 -20.88
N VAL A 20 -8.49 -1.26 -21.92
CA VAL A 20 -9.96 -1.08 -21.81
C VAL A 20 -10.68 -2.38 -21.42
N PHE A 21 -10.22 -3.55 -21.88
CA PHE A 21 -10.85 -4.83 -21.57
C PHE A 21 -10.65 -5.26 -20.09
N CYS A 22 -9.51 -4.93 -19.48
CA CYS A 22 -9.24 -5.23 -18.06
C CYS A 22 -10.05 -4.37 -17.06
N PHE A 23 -10.62 -3.24 -17.48
CA PHE A 23 -11.36 -2.34 -16.58
C PHE A 23 -12.83 -2.74 -16.34
N THR A 24 -13.35 -3.76 -17.03
CA THR A 24 -14.81 -4.03 -17.07
C THR A 24 -15.24 -5.27 -16.28
N SER A 25 -14.51 -5.65 -15.25
CA SER A 25 -15.00 -6.64 -14.27
C SER A 25 -15.35 -5.95 -12.95
N PRO A 26 -16.65 -5.81 -12.60
CA PRO A 26 -17.02 -5.37 -11.27
C PRO A 26 -16.78 -6.55 -10.32
N VAL A 27 -15.62 -6.57 -9.67
CA VAL A 27 -15.36 -7.49 -8.55
C VAL A 27 -15.98 -6.86 -7.31
N LEU A 28 -17.06 -7.45 -6.82
CA LEU A 28 -17.70 -7.07 -5.56
C LEU A 28 -16.83 -7.60 -4.41
N ALA A 29 -15.79 -6.84 -4.05
CA ALA A 29 -14.96 -7.13 -2.87
C ALA A 29 -15.70 -6.61 -1.62
N GLN A 30 -15.99 -7.50 -0.68
CA GLN A 30 -16.64 -7.14 0.58
C GLN A 30 -15.66 -6.35 1.45
N GLN A 31 -15.91 -5.03 1.57
CA GLN A 31 -15.01 -4.08 2.21
C GLN A 31 -14.97 -4.26 3.73
N VAL A 32 -13.77 -4.41 4.30
CA VAL A 32 -13.56 -4.48 5.76
C VAL A 32 -13.57 -3.07 6.34
N LEU A 33 -14.43 -2.82 7.32
CA LEU A 33 -14.59 -1.50 7.95
C LEU A 33 -13.51 -1.25 9.02
N LYS A 34 -13.23 0.02 9.30
CA LYS A 34 -12.37 0.42 10.44
C LYS A 34 -13.09 0.13 11.77
N PRO A 35 -12.39 -0.08 12.90
CA PRO A 35 -13.01 -0.32 14.21
C PRO A 35 -14.08 0.72 14.58
N GLU A 36 -13.81 2.01 14.37
CA GLU A 36 -14.75 3.10 14.68
C GLU A 36 -16.00 3.10 13.80
N GLN A 37 -15.90 2.56 12.59
CA GLN A 37 -17.02 2.45 11.64
C GLN A 37 -17.79 1.12 11.80
N ALA A 38 -17.09 0.07 12.24
CA ALA A 38 -17.67 -1.23 12.54
C ALA A 38 -18.45 -1.20 13.86
N PHE A 39 -17.97 -0.43 14.84
CA PHE A 39 -18.56 -0.28 16.17
C PHE A 39 -18.79 1.19 16.55
N PRO A 40 -19.60 1.97 15.81
CA PRO A 40 -19.96 3.33 16.21
C PRO A 40 -20.58 3.36 17.60
N VAL A 41 -20.10 4.31 18.42
CA VAL A 41 -20.55 4.51 19.80
C VAL A 41 -21.00 5.95 20.01
N THR A 42 -22.21 6.09 20.53
CA THR A 42 -22.80 7.37 20.92
C THR A 42 -23.00 7.39 22.43
N VAL A 43 -22.62 8.50 23.06
CA VAL A 43 -22.77 8.69 24.51
C VAL A 43 -23.65 9.91 24.75
N SER A 44 -24.61 9.78 25.65
CA SER A 44 -25.50 10.87 26.04
C SER A 44 -25.79 10.82 27.53
N TYR A 45 -26.09 11.96 28.14
CA TYR A 45 -26.52 12.07 29.53
C TYR A 45 -28.03 12.28 29.58
N GLN A 46 -28.76 11.42 30.30
CA GLN A 46 -30.21 11.50 30.49
C GLN A 46 -30.56 11.13 31.93
N THR A 47 -31.17 12.07 32.67
CA THR A 47 -31.80 11.80 33.98
C THR A 47 -30.89 11.02 34.92
N ASP A 48 -29.69 11.56 35.20
CA ASP A 48 -28.67 10.97 36.08
C ASP A 48 -28.09 9.61 35.63
N ASN A 49 -28.34 9.24 34.37
CA ASN A 49 -27.76 8.08 33.73
C ASN A 49 -26.97 8.50 32.49
N VAL A 50 -25.80 7.89 32.31
CA VAL A 50 -25.11 7.90 31.03
C VAL A 50 -25.70 6.79 30.18
N VAL A 51 -26.23 7.15 29.03
CA VAL A 51 -26.75 6.22 28.03
C VAL A 51 -25.71 6.08 26.92
N ILE A 52 -25.14 4.87 26.81
CA ILE A 52 -24.16 4.52 25.79
C ILE A 52 -24.85 3.60 24.78
N SER A 53 -24.97 4.06 23.54
CA SER A 53 -25.51 3.29 22.43
C SER A 53 -24.37 2.77 21.57
N HIS A 54 -24.26 1.46 21.45
CA HIS A 54 -23.35 0.81 20.50
C HIS A 54 -24.16 0.32 19.31
N GLU A 55 -23.80 0.79 18.13
CA GLU A 55 -24.31 0.26 16.87
C GLU A 55 -23.22 -0.60 16.23
N ILE A 56 -23.51 -1.88 15.99
CA ILE A 56 -22.58 -2.86 15.46
C ILE A 56 -23.01 -3.16 14.02
N LYS A 57 -22.12 -2.92 13.06
CA LYS A 57 -22.42 -3.18 11.65
C LYS A 57 -22.63 -4.68 11.39
N GLN A 58 -23.44 -4.99 10.38
CA GLN A 58 -23.68 -6.37 9.96
C GLN A 58 -22.36 -7.05 9.57
N GLY A 59 -22.18 -8.30 10.02
CA GLY A 59 -20.94 -9.04 9.84
C GLY A 59 -19.90 -8.81 10.95
N TYR A 60 -20.22 -8.02 11.99
CA TYR A 60 -19.34 -7.75 13.13
C TYR A 60 -20.02 -8.10 14.45
N TYR A 61 -19.22 -8.35 15.48
CA TYR A 61 -19.69 -8.62 16.83
C TYR A 61 -18.71 -8.14 17.90
N LEU A 62 -19.23 -7.79 19.07
CA LEU A 62 -18.46 -7.38 20.26
C LEU A 62 -18.56 -8.44 21.36
N TYR A 63 -17.47 -8.69 22.08
CA TYR A 63 -17.49 -9.62 23.23
C TYR A 63 -18.00 -8.93 24.48
N LYS A 64 -18.98 -9.54 25.16
CA LYS A 64 -19.54 -9.03 26.41
C LYS A 64 -18.49 -8.84 27.50
N ASP A 65 -17.60 -9.83 27.67
CA ASP A 65 -16.58 -9.83 28.72
C ASP A 65 -15.39 -8.91 28.44
N LYS A 66 -15.35 -8.29 27.24
CA LYS A 66 -14.29 -7.35 26.83
C LYS A 66 -14.79 -5.91 26.74
N ILE A 67 -16.02 -5.64 27.17
CA ILE A 67 -16.57 -4.29 27.26
C ILE A 67 -16.45 -3.80 28.70
N SER A 68 -15.79 -2.66 28.90
CA SER A 68 -15.72 -2.02 30.21
C SER A 68 -15.78 -0.50 30.10
N TYR A 69 -16.40 0.14 31.08
CA TYR A 69 -16.57 1.59 31.14
C TYR A 69 -15.91 2.12 32.40
N ALA A 70 -15.13 3.19 32.26
CA ALA A 70 -14.48 3.87 33.37
C ALA A 70 -14.60 5.39 33.21
N SER A 71 -14.61 6.11 34.33
CA SER A 71 -14.54 7.57 34.34
C SER A 71 -13.08 7.96 34.59
N THR A 72 -12.55 8.86 33.76
CA THR A 72 -11.20 9.43 33.98
C THR A 72 -11.25 10.60 34.98
N SER A 73 -12.43 11.17 35.22
CA SER A 73 -12.62 12.34 36.09
C SER A 73 -12.72 11.93 37.56
N GLN A 74 -11.84 12.47 38.41
CA GLN A 74 -11.76 12.15 39.85
C GLN A 74 -13.04 12.46 40.64
N ASN A 75 -13.89 13.35 40.13
CA ASN A 75 -15.07 13.87 40.82
C ASN A 75 -16.37 13.11 40.48
N ILE A 76 -16.29 12.11 39.57
CA ILE A 76 -17.45 11.37 39.06
C ILE A 76 -17.19 9.87 39.17
N GLN A 77 -17.98 9.21 40.02
CA GLN A 77 -17.97 7.76 40.17
C GLN A 77 -19.11 7.15 39.34
N LEU A 78 -18.75 6.30 38.40
CA LEU A 78 -19.70 5.47 37.66
C LEU A 78 -20.05 4.25 38.52
N SER A 79 -21.36 3.97 38.64
CA SER A 79 -21.82 2.71 39.24
C SER A 79 -21.54 1.52 38.30
N GLN A 80 -21.64 0.29 38.80
CA GLN A 80 -21.45 -0.90 37.96
C GLN A 80 -22.44 -0.88 36.78
N ALA A 81 -21.90 -0.98 35.56
CA ALA A 81 -22.71 -0.96 34.34
C ALA A 81 -23.52 -2.27 34.25
N GLU A 82 -24.84 -2.16 34.11
CA GLU A 82 -25.69 -3.30 33.80
C GLU A 82 -25.67 -3.54 32.28
N LEU A 83 -24.89 -4.54 31.86
CA LEU A 83 -24.87 -4.96 30.46
C LEU A 83 -26.08 -5.87 30.16
N PRO A 84 -26.72 -5.72 28.99
CA PRO A 84 -27.85 -6.57 28.58
C PRO A 84 -27.44 -8.04 28.39
N ALA A 85 -28.42 -8.92 28.17
CA ALA A 85 -28.13 -10.31 27.83
C ALA A 85 -27.49 -10.38 26.42
N GLY A 86 -26.36 -11.08 26.30
CA GLY A 86 -25.69 -11.31 25.02
C GLY A 86 -26.26 -12.54 24.30
N LYS A 87 -25.81 -12.76 23.07
CA LYS A 87 -26.06 -13.99 22.31
C LYS A 87 -24.86 -14.93 22.53
N ALA A 88 -25.10 -16.20 22.85
CA ALA A 88 -24.02 -17.18 22.93
C ALA A 88 -23.38 -17.39 21.55
N HIS A 89 -22.05 -17.39 21.50
CA HIS A 89 -21.28 -17.56 20.28
C HIS A 89 -20.01 -18.35 20.55
N VAL A 90 -19.61 -19.16 19.57
CA VAL A 90 -18.37 -19.94 19.65
C VAL A 90 -17.50 -19.57 18.48
N ASP A 91 -16.28 -19.14 18.76
CA ASP A 91 -15.26 -18.88 17.75
C ASP A 91 -13.90 -19.47 18.12
N GLU A 92 -12.99 -19.45 17.15
CA GLU A 92 -11.65 -20.01 17.26
C GLU A 92 -10.71 -19.15 18.13
N PHE A 93 -11.09 -17.91 18.44
CA PHE A 93 -10.26 -16.96 19.18
C PHE A 93 -10.43 -17.11 20.69
N PHE A 94 -11.68 -17.16 21.16
CA PHE A 94 -12.01 -17.17 22.58
C PHE A 94 -12.95 -18.32 22.98
N GLY A 95 -13.34 -19.18 22.05
CA GLY A 95 -14.21 -20.32 22.34
C GLY A 95 -15.64 -19.86 22.65
N SER A 96 -16.26 -20.46 23.66
CA SER A 96 -17.65 -20.18 24.05
C SER A 96 -17.75 -18.88 24.85
N THR A 97 -18.29 -17.83 24.24
CA THR A 97 -18.44 -16.50 24.82
C THR A 97 -19.84 -15.92 24.54
N GLU A 98 -20.22 -14.87 25.27
CA GLU A 98 -21.38 -14.06 24.92
C GLU A 98 -20.97 -12.85 24.08
N ILE A 99 -21.69 -12.61 22.99
CA ILE A 99 -21.44 -11.52 22.06
C ILE A 99 -22.66 -10.63 21.86
N TYR A 100 -22.42 -9.43 21.37
CA TYR A 100 -23.46 -8.52 20.88
C TYR A 100 -23.38 -8.36 19.37
N ARG A 101 -24.55 -8.28 18.74
CA ARG A 101 -24.74 -7.97 17.32
C ARG A 101 -25.84 -6.93 17.19
N ASP A 102 -25.85 -6.24 16.05
CA ASP A 102 -26.85 -5.21 15.70
C ASP A 102 -26.72 -3.94 16.54
N ALA A 103 -27.39 -3.85 17.68
CA ALA A 103 -27.32 -2.68 18.55
C ALA A 103 -27.50 -3.07 20.01
N MET A 104 -26.83 -2.35 20.91
CA MET A 104 -27.02 -2.49 22.34
C MET A 104 -26.97 -1.13 23.03
N ILE A 105 -27.80 -0.98 24.06
CA ILE A 105 -27.87 0.23 24.87
C ILE A 105 -27.48 -0.16 26.29
N VAL A 106 -26.51 0.57 26.85
CA VAL A 106 -26.07 0.42 28.24
C VAL A 106 -26.41 1.70 28.99
N LYS A 107 -27.03 1.53 30.16
CA LYS A 107 -27.34 2.63 31.07
C LYS A 107 -26.46 2.51 32.29
N ILE A 108 -25.71 3.56 32.60
CA ILE A 108 -24.80 3.59 33.73
C ILE A 108 -25.23 4.73 34.67
N PRO A 109 -25.69 4.41 35.89
CA PRO A 109 -26.05 5.44 36.86
C PRO A 109 -24.80 6.15 37.35
N VAL A 110 -24.86 7.49 37.41
CA VAL A 110 -23.73 8.34 37.77
C VAL A 110 -23.94 8.93 39.16
N ASN A 111 -22.96 8.76 40.05
CA ASN A 111 -22.93 9.47 41.33
C ASN A 111 -21.93 10.62 41.25
N ILE A 112 -22.43 11.84 41.34
CA ILE A 112 -21.63 13.07 41.33
C ILE A 112 -21.32 13.43 42.78
N VAL A 113 -20.04 13.34 43.17
CA VAL A 113 -19.61 13.47 44.58
C VAL A 113 -19.45 14.94 45.00
N GLU A 114 -19.13 15.83 44.06
CA GLU A 114 -19.07 17.29 44.29
C GLU A 114 -19.78 18.05 43.16
N LYS A 115 -20.68 18.97 43.54
CA LYS A 115 -21.51 19.78 42.65
C LYS A 115 -20.83 21.08 42.20
N ASP A 116 -19.51 21.20 42.36
CA ASP A 116 -18.70 22.34 41.90
C ASP A 116 -17.94 22.00 40.61
N LEU A 117 -18.68 21.51 39.62
CA LEU A 117 -18.18 21.27 38.27
C LEU A 117 -18.15 22.61 37.51
N VAL A 118 -17.02 23.31 37.60
CA VAL A 118 -16.68 24.47 36.74
C VAL A 118 -16.60 24.07 35.25
N SER A 119 -16.64 22.78 34.93
CA SER A 119 -16.75 22.23 33.58
C SER A 119 -17.98 21.33 33.51
N ASN A 120 -18.99 21.71 32.73
CA ASN A 120 -20.27 21.00 32.59
C ASN A 120 -20.15 19.71 31.73
N ASN A 121 -18.97 19.08 31.75
CA ASN A 121 -18.62 17.90 30.98
C ASN A 121 -17.66 16.98 31.75
N PHE A 122 -17.63 15.72 31.35
CA PHE A 122 -16.67 14.74 31.87
C PHE A 122 -16.29 13.72 30.81
N ILE A 123 -15.16 13.04 31.01
CA ILE A 123 -14.63 12.08 30.04
C ILE A 123 -14.91 10.66 30.53
N ILE A 124 -15.55 9.87 29.66
CA ILE A 124 -15.73 8.44 29.83
C ILE A 124 -14.74 7.71 28.94
N GLU A 125 -14.04 6.74 29.53
CA GLU A 125 -13.21 5.77 28.85
C GLU A 125 -14.03 4.49 28.58
N ILE A 126 -14.09 4.10 27.31
CA ILE A 126 -14.82 2.94 26.79
C ILE A 126 -13.79 1.97 26.25
N LYS A 127 -13.61 0.84 26.91
CA LYS A 127 -12.81 -0.27 26.39
C LYS A 127 -13.72 -1.30 25.77
N LEU A 128 -13.38 -1.74 24.55
CA LEU A 128 -14.13 -2.76 23.82
C LEU A 128 -13.22 -3.60 22.94
N GLN A 129 -13.69 -4.79 22.60
CA GLN A 129 -13.05 -5.66 21.63
C GLN A 129 -14.10 -6.41 20.84
N GLY A 130 -13.89 -6.51 19.52
CA GLY A 130 -14.78 -7.23 18.62
C GLY A 130 -14.04 -7.88 17.47
N CYS A 131 -14.75 -8.74 16.77
CA CYS A 131 -14.26 -9.36 15.54
C CYS A 131 -15.32 -9.23 14.44
N ALA A 132 -14.89 -9.56 13.22
CA ALA A 132 -15.70 -9.70 12.04
C ALA A 132 -15.87 -11.19 11.70
N ASP A 133 -17.03 -11.55 11.15
CA ASP A 133 -17.38 -12.92 10.76
C ASP A 133 -16.45 -13.51 9.69
N ILE A 134 -15.71 -12.63 8.99
CA ILE A 134 -14.67 -13.00 8.01
C ILE A 134 -13.39 -13.56 8.66
N GLY A 135 -13.39 -13.84 9.96
CA GLY A 135 -12.23 -14.37 10.69
C GLY A 135 -11.18 -13.32 11.03
N LEU A 136 -11.58 -12.05 11.14
CA LEU A 136 -10.68 -10.95 11.52
C LEU A 136 -11.06 -10.43 12.90
N CYS A 137 -10.15 -10.52 13.89
CA CYS A 137 -10.38 -9.92 15.20
C CYS A 137 -9.57 -8.64 15.41
N TYR A 138 -10.22 -7.59 15.90
CA TYR A 138 -9.56 -6.33 16.22
C TYR A 138 -8.87 -6.43 17.59
N PRO A 139 -7.73 -5.73 17.78
CA PRO A 139 -7.11 -5.62 19.10
C PRO A 139 -8.00 -4.79 20.05
N PRO A 140 -7.84 -4.92 21.38
CA PRO A 140 -8.59 -4.13 22.35
C PRO A 140 -8.48 -2.63 22.05
N GLN A 141 -9.62 -1.97 21.94
CA GLN A 141 -9.72 -0.53 21.69
C GLN A 141 -10.08 0.18 22.99
N THR A 142 -9.48 1.35 23.22
CA THR A 142 -9.82 2.27 24.31
C THR A 142 -10.20 3.60 23.71
N TRP A 143 -11.45 4.01 23.87
CA TRP A 143 -11.97 5.27 23.34
C TRP A 143 -12.35 6.20 24.46
N GLN A 144 -12.01 7.48 24.31
CA GLN A 144 -12.44 8.52 25.22
C GLN A 144 -13.57 9.32 24.57
N ARG A 145 -14.64 9.58 25.33
CA ARG A 145 -15.80 10.36 24.90
C ARG A 145 -16.14 11.38 25.98
N GLU A 146 -16.31 12.62 25.55
CA GLU A 146 -16.83 13.69 26.41
C GLU A 146 -18.35 13.59 26.51
N VAL A 147 -18.84 13.71 27.74
CA VAL A 147 -20.26 13.70 28.08
C VAL A 147 -20.60 15.05 28.69
N PHE A 148 -21.50 15.78 28.05
CA PHE A 148 -22.00 17.06 28.55
C PHE A 148 -23.23 16.82 29.43
N LEU A 149 -23.25 17.42 30.63
CA LEU A 149 -24.37 17.27 31.57
C LEU A 149 -25.57 18.17 31.18
N ASP A 150 -25.33 19.29 30.48
CA ASP A 150 -26.38 20.07 29.82
C ASP A 150 -26.54 19.67 28.35
N GLN A 151 -27.77 19.38 27.94
CA GLN A 151 -28.12 19.02 26.56
C GLN A 151 -28.19 20.23 25.60
N SER A 152 -27.59 21.38 25.96
CA SER A 152 -27.78 22.64 25.24
C SER A 152 -26.83 22.87 24.06
N ASP A 153 -25.72 22.14 23.94
CA ASP A 153 -24.65 22.46 22.96
C ASP A 153 -24.14 21.24 22.18
N LEU A 154 -25.03 20.49 21.54
CA LEU A 154 -24.69 19.38 20.64
C LEU A 154 -24.31 19.83 19.22
N ASN A 155 -23.33 20.74 19.04
CA ASN A 155 -22.88 21.09 17.67
C ASN A 155 -21.41 21.55 17.50
N LYS A 156 -20.50 21.28 18.45
CA LYS A 156 -19.06 21.48 18.21
C LYS A 156 -18.21 20.33 18.78
N VAL A 157 -18.15 19.23 18.05
CA VAL A 157 -17.07 18.25 18.22
C VAL A 157 -16.10 18.45 17.06
N ASN A 158 -14.98 19.13 17.33
CA ASN A 158 -13.84 19.20 16.43
C ASN A 158 -12.91 18.02 16.78
N PRO A 159 -12.53 17.13 15.84
CA PRO A 159 -11.67 16.01 16.16
C PRO A 159 -10.25 16.51 16.48
N ILE A 160 -9.79 16.25 17.70
CA ILE A 160 -8.41 16.51 18.13
C ILE A 160 -7.54 15.36 17.64
N ASN A 161 -6.62 15.68 16.73
CA ASN A 161 -5.73 14.78 16.02
C ASN A 161 -4.47 14.49 16.86
N ILE A 162 -4.30 13.27 17.38
CA ILE A 162 -3.08 12.84 18.09
C ILE A 162 -2.11 12.27 17.05
N THR A 163 -1.11 13.06 16.67
CA THR A 163 -0.11 12.71 15.66
C THR A 163 1.04 11.88 16.25
N SER A 164 1.03 10.58 15.98
CA SER A 164 2.25 9.79 15.76
C SER A 164 2.19 9.23 14.32
N GLU A 165 2.27 10.14 13.35
CA GLU A 165 2.16 9.79 11.93
C GLU A 165 3.47 9.18 11.41
N SER A 166 3.41 7.93 10.95
CA SER A 166 4.36 7.42 9.97
C SER A 166 4.17 8.18 8.64
N GLU A 167 5.24 8.45 7.89
CA GLU A 167 5.18 9.13 6.57
C GLU A 167 4.21 8.43 5.59
N GLN A 168 4.00 7.12 5.81
CA GLN A 168 3.06 6.26 5.10
C GLN A 168 1.59 6.67 5.31
N TYR A 169 1.23 7.11 6.52
CA TYR A 169 -0.12 7.56 6.86
C TYR A 169 -0.44 8.94 6.27
N ARG A 170 0.54 9.86 6.28
CA ARG A 170 0.42 11.19 5.66
C ARG A 170 0.16 11.10 4.17
N LEU A 171 0.87 10.19 3.49
CA LEU A 171 0.67 9.97 2.07
C LEU A 171 -0.72 9.35 1.80
N GLY A 172 -1.16 8.41 2.64
CA GLY A 172 -2.52 7.84 2.60
C GLY A 172 -3.62 8.91 2.69
N ASN A 173 -3.54 9.83 3.66
CA ASN A 173 -4.51 10.92 3.82
C ASN A 173 -4.51 11.90 2.63
N LEU A 174 -3.34 12.23 2.07
CA LEU A 174 -3.23 13.08 0.88
C LEU A 174 -3.95 12.50 -0.34
N ILE A 175 -4.01 11.16 -0.44
CA ILE A 175 -4.65 10.47 -1.55
C ILE A 175 -6.16 10.30 -1.33
N SER A 176 -6.58 10.12 -0.07
CA SER A 176 -7.99 9.98 0.30
C SER A 176 -8.77 11.29 0.07
N ASP A 177 -8.27 12.41 0.59
CA ASP A 177 -8.95 13.72 0.52
C ASP A 177 -8.57 14.56 -0.70
N GLY A 178 -7.43 14.28 -1.35
CA GLY A 178 -6.91 15.09 -2.45
C GLY A 178 -7.73 14.99 -3.75
N ASN A 179 -7.66 15.99 -4.63
CA ASN A 179 -8.21 15.91 -5.99
C ASN A 179 -7.45 14.84 -6.81
N ILE A 180 -8.14 14.09 -7.68
CA ILE A 180 -7.54 13.01 -8.48
C ILE A 180 -6.35 13.48 -9.33
N PHE A 181 -6.39 14.74 -9.77
CA PHE A 181 -5.30 15.38 -10.52
C PHE A 181 -4.05 15.61 -9.66
N LEU A 182 -4.23 15.96 -8.38
CA LEU A 182 -3.12 16.20 -7.45
C LEU A 182 -2.45 14.88 -7.06
N VAL A 183 -3.24 13.82 -6.86
CA VAL A 183 -2.75 12.44 -6.67
C VAL A 183 -1.92 11.97 -7.87
N PHE A 184 -2.38 12.27 -9.08
CA PHE A 184 -1.66 11.90 -10.29
C PHE A 184 -0.27 12.55 -10.36
N ILE A 185 -0.19 13.86 -10.10
CA ILE A 185 1.06 14.62 -10.11
C ILE A 185 2.02 14.19 -8.99
N THR A 186 1.53 13.94 -7.78
CA THR A 186 2.38 13.53 -6.66
C THR A 186 2.97 12.14 -6.90
N PHE A 187 2.18 11.18 -7.38
CA PHE A 187 2.69 9.83 -7.70
C PHE A 187 3.66 9.83 -8.88
N LEU A 188 3.41 10.66 -9.89
CA LEU A 188 4.34 10.83 -11.00
C LEU A 188 5.67 11.42 -10.52
N GLY A 189 5.62 12.43 -9.65
CA GLY A 189 6.80 13.05 -9.05
C GLY A 189 7.57 12.10 -8.13
N LEU A 190 6.87 11.32 -7.29
CA LEU A 190 7.49 10.29 -6.45
C LEU A 190 8.13 9.19 -7.30
N GLY A 191 7.48 8.76 -8.39
CA GLY A 191 8.07 7.80 -9.34
C GLY A 191 9.35 8.32 -9.97
N PHE A 192 9.36 9.59 -10.38
CA PHE A 192 10.57 10.24 -10.90
C PHE A 192 11.70 10.29 -9.85
N LEU A 193 11.37 10.63 -8.60
CA LEU A 193 12.33 10.67 -7.50
C LEU A 193 12.89 9.27 -7.19
N LEU A 194 12.02 8.25 -7.21
CA LEU A 194 12.39 6.85 -6.99
C LEU A 194 13.28 6.29 -8.11
N ALA A 195 13.20 6.83 -9.32
CA ALA A 195 14.09 6.41 -10.41
C ALA A 195 15.57 6.70 -10.13
N PHE A 196 15.87 7.66 -9.24
CA PHE A 196 17.23 7.97 -8.80
C PHE A 196 17.72 7.08 -7.64
N THR A 197 16.91 6.14 -7.16
CA THR A 197 17.29 5.26 -6.06
C THR A 197 18.31 4.19 -6.49
N PRO A 198 19.17 3.73 -5.56
CA PRO A 198 20.19 2.72 -5.82
C PRO A 198 19.62 1.39 -6.36
N CYS A 199 18.34 1.09 -6.13
CA CYS A 199 17.70 -0.12 -6.65
C CYS A 199 17.41 -0.07 -8.16
N HIS A 200 17.20 1.12 -8.74
CA HIS A 200 16.82 1.26 -10.17
C HIS A 200 18.01 1.57 -11.09
N LEU A 201 19.09 2.13 -10.54
CA LEU A 201 20.33 2.41 -11.28
C LEU A 201 20.94 1.19 -12.01
N PRO A 202 20.91 -0.06 -11.48
CA PRO A 202 21.47 -1.24 -12.15
C PRO A 202 20.77 -1.62 -13.45
N THR A 203 19.52 -1.18 -13.67
CA THR A 203 18.79 -1.50 -14.92
C THR A 203 19.22 -0.61 -16.08
N ILE A 204 19.79 0.57 -15.81
CA ILE A 204 20.28 1.50 -16.84
C ILE A 204 21.41 0.87 -17.66
N PRO A 205 22.45 0.25 -17.04
CA PRO A 205 23.47 -0.52 -17.77
C PRO A 205 22.90 -1.66 -18.63
N ILE A 206 21.86 -2.35 -18.15
CA ILE A 206 21.25 -3.49 -18.87
C ILE A 206 20.56 -2.98 -20.15
N LEU A 207 19.73 -1.93 -20.02
CA LEU A 207 19.06 -1.32 -21.16
C LEU A 207 20.06 -0.69 -22.13
N SER A 208 21.09 -0.03 -21.62
CA SER A 208 22.18 0.51 -22.43
C SER A 208 22.88 -0.60 -23.23
N GLY A 209 23.21 -1.74 -22.61
CA GLY A 209 23.79 -2.89 -23.30
C GLY A 209 22.88 -3.50 -24.38
N ILE A 210 21.58 -3.58 -24.11
CA ILE A 210 20.58 -4.11 -25.08
C ILE A 210 20.37 -3.14 -26.25
N ILE A 211 20.31 -1.83 -25.98
CA ILE A 211 20.08 -0.79 -26.97
C ILE A 211 21.34 -0.57 -27.83
N ILE A 212 22.53 -0.57 -27.23
CA ILE A 212 23.81 -0.37 -27.92
C ILE A 212 24.22 -1.65 -28.69
N GLY A 213 23.90 -2.84 -28.20
CA GLY A 213 24.16 -4.11 -28.90
C GLY A 213 23.42 -4.27 -30.24
N GLN A 214 22.43 -3.42 -30.54
CA GLN A 214 21.69 -3.38 -31.80
C GLN A 214 22.11 -2.22 -32.73
N SER A 215 23.23 -1.53 -32.48
CA SER A 215 23.67 -0.33 -33.21
C SER A 215 24.20 -0.59 -34.64
N GLY A 216 23.46 -1.36 -35.43
CA GLY A 216 23.62 -1.40 -36.89
C GLY A 216 22.83 -0.30 -37.60
N THR A 217 21.79 0.27 -36.98
CA THR A 217 20.98 1.35 -37.61
C THR A 217 20.45 2.33 -36.56
N THR A 218 20.69 3.62 -36.80
CA THR A 218 20.44 4.82 -35.97
C THR A 218 18.95 5.13 -35.67
N ASN A 219 18.09 4.13 -35.55
CA ASN A 219 16.65 4.34 -35.47
C ASN A 219 16.18 4.63 -34.03
N THR A 220 16.15 5.91 -33.66
CA THR A 220 15.66 6.41 -32.35
C THR A 220 14.22 5.95 -32.05
N LEU A 221 13.40 5.74 -33.09
CA LEU A 221 12.05 5.18 -33.02
C LEU A 221 12.01 3.78 -32.43
N LYS A 222 13.04 2.97 -32.70
CA LYS A 222 13.13 1.61 -32.15
C LYS A 222 13.46 1.65 -30.67
N SER A 223 14.41 2.50 -30.24
CA SER A 223 14.72 2.70 -28.81
C SER A 223 13.50 3.19 -28.03
N LEU A 224 12.71 4.12 -28.60
CA LEU A 224 11.47 4.59 -28.02
C LEU A 224 10.45 3.45 -27.84
N SER A 225 10.26 2.62 -28.87
CA SER A 225 9.29 1.52 -28.83
C SER A 225 9.70 0.41 -27.85
N LEU A 226 10.99 0.09 -27.74
CA LEU A 226 11.49 -0.83 -26.72
C LEU A 226 11.25 -0.28 -25.30
N SER A 227 11.54 1.01 -25.05
CA SER A 227 11.29 1.62 -23.74
C SER A 227 9.79 1.65 -23.38
N LEU A 228 8.91 1.94 -24.34
CA LEU A 228 7.45 1.85 -24.11
C LEU A 228 7.02 0.43 -23.75
N THR A 229 7.56 -0.57 -24.44
CA THR A 229 7.23 -1.99 -24.17
C THR A 229 7.72 -2.43 -22.80
N TYR A 230 8.89 -1.95 -22.38
CA TYR A 230 9.41 -2.17 -21.02
C TYR A 230 8.49 -1.56 -19.95
N VAL A 231 8.11 -0.29 -20.10
CA VAL A 231 7.22 0.42 -19.17
C VAL A 231 5.83 -0.22 -19.13
N ALA A 232 5.32 -0.65 -20.29
CA ALA A 232 4.08 -1.41 -20.42
C ALA A 232 4.10 -2.73 -19.62
N GLY A 233 5.21 -3.47 -19.67
CA GLY A 233 5.40 -4.68 -18.87
C GLY A 233 5.34 -4.39 -17.37
N MET A 234 6.04 -3.35 -16.90
CA MET A 234 5.98 -2.95 -15.48
C MET A 234 4.57 -2.50 -15.07
N ALA A 235 3.89 -1.70 -15.90
CA ALA A 235 2.54 -1.22 -15.61
C ALA A 235 1.53 -2.37 -15.48
N ILE A 236 1.59 -3.37 -16.37
CA ILE A 236 0.75 -4.57 -16.28
C ILE A 236 1.05 -5.31 -14.96
N THR A 237 2.33 -5.55 -14.66
CA THR A 237 2.72 -6.31 -13.47
C THR A 237 2.28 -5.63 -12.17
N TYR A 238 2.47 -4.31 -12.05
CA TYR A 238 2.03 -3.54 -10.88
C TYR A 238 0.51 -3.42 -10.77
N SER A 239 -0.19 -3.32 -11.91
CA SER A 239 -1.65 -3.33 -11.91
C SER A 239 -2.19 -4.69 -11.45
N THR A 240 -1.64 -5.79 -11.96
CA THR A 240 -2.02 -7.15 -11.52
C THR A 240 -1.70 -7.37 -10.05
N ALA A 241 -0.50 -6.97 -9.60
CA ALA A 241 -0.13 -7.06 -8.19
C ALA A 241 -1.04 -6.21 -7.30
N GLY A 242 -1.42 -5.01 -7.73
CA GLY A 242 -2.35 -4.13 -7.02
C GLY A 242 -3.75 -4.73 -6.90
N VAL A 243 -4.27 -5.36 -7.96
CA VAL A 243 -5.56 -6.07 -7.93
C VAL A 243 -5.50 -7.28 -7.00
N VAL A 244 -4.44 -8.10 -7.09
CA VAL A 244 -4.25 -9.25 -6.20
C VAL A 244 -4.16 -8.81 -4.74
N ALA A 245 -3.43 -7.73 -4.47
CA ALA A 245 -3.31 -7.18 -3.13
C ALA A 245 -4.62 -6.56 -2.61
N ALA A 246 -5.43 -5.95 -3.50
CA ALA A 246 -6.76 -5.45 -3.14
C ALA A 246 -7.70 -6.59 -2.73
N ILE A 247 -7.62 -7.74 -3.40
CA ILE A 247 -8.44 -8.93 -3.08
C ILE A 247 -7.96 -9.60 -1.79
N ALA A 248 -6.65 -9.63 -1.54
CA ALA A 248 -6.06 -10.35 -0.42
C ALA A 248 -6.09 -9.56 0.92
N GLY A 249 -6.46 -8.28 0.91
CA GLY A 249 -6.79 -7.51 2.11
C GLY A 249 -5.63 -7.32 3.10
N GLN A 250 -5.99 -6.95 4.34
CA GLN A 250 -5.05 -6.65 5.43
C GLN A 250 -4.18 -7.87 5.84
N GLN A 251 -4.54 -9.09 5.45
CA GLN A 251 -3.72 -10.29 5.74
C GLN A 251 -2.31 -10.24 5.11
N ILE A 252 -2.12 -9.59 3.95
CA ILE A 252 -0.79 -9.48 3.33
C ILE A 252 0.16 -8.63 4.17
N GLN A 253 -0.35 -7.59 4.84
CA GLN A 253 0.48 -6.70 5.65
C GLN A 253 1.04 -7.41 6.90
N ALA A 254 0.31 -8.39 7.44
CA ALA A 254 0.81 -9.24 8.52
C ALA A 254 1.95 -10.17 8.03
N LEU A 255 1.88 -10.64 6.78
CA LEU A 255 2.89 -11.50 6.18
C LEU A 255 4.21 -10.75 5.93
N PHE A 256 4.14 -9.49 5.47
CA PHE A 256 5.32 -8.64 5.28
C PHE A 256 5.97 -8.17 6.60
N ARG A 257 5.26 -8.25 7.73
CA ARG A 257 5.81 -7.99 9.08
C ARG A 257 6.56 -9.18 9.68
N LEU A 258 6.49 -10.38 9.09
CA LEU A 258 7.20 -11.52 9.64
C LEU A 258 8.71 -11.25 9.62
N PRO A 259 9.40 -11.42 10.75
CA PRO A 259 10.85 -11.18 10.83
C PRO A 259 11.61 -12.08 9.84
N LEU A 260 11.06 -13.25 9.52
CA LEU A 260 11.62 -14.18 8.54
C LEU A 260 11.65 -13.60 7.12
N PHE A 261 10.62 -12.84 6.72
CA PHE A 261 10.54 -12.24 5.38
C PHE A 261 11.51 -11.06 5.25
N LEU A 262 11.62 -10.25 6.31
CA LEU A 262 12.61 -9.17 6.38
C LEU A 262 14.05 -9.71 6.31
N ILE A 263 14.36 -10.80 7.02
CA ILE A 263 15.67 -11.45 6.94
C ILE A 263 15.93 -11.98 5.54
N ALA A 264 14.95 -12.63 4.89
CA ALA A 264 15.09 -13.14 3.53
C ALA A 264 15.39 -12.02 2.51
N MET A 265 14.66 -10.90 2.59
CA MET A 265 14.91 -9.74 1.73
C MET A 265 16.26 -9.07 2.04
N ALA A 266 16.61 -8.92 3.31
CA ALA A 266 17.91 -8.37 3.70
C ALA A 266 19.07 -9.23 3.16
N ILE A 267 18.98 -10.56 3.23
CA ILE A 267 19.96 -11.49 2.64
C ILE A 267 20.00 -11.31 1.11
N LEU A 268 18.85 -11.23 0.44
CA LEU A 268 18.78 -11.01 -1.01
C LEU A 268 19.46 -9.70 -1.42
N PHE A 269 19.17 -8.59 -0.73
CA PHE A 269 19.82 -7.29 -0.97
C PHE A 269 21.32 -7.32 -0.66
N THR A 270 21.74 -8.02 0.40
CA THR A 270 23.16 -8.22 0.73
C THR A 270 23.88 -8.96 -0.39
N ILE A 271 23.29 -10.04 -0.92
CA ILE A 271 23.85 -10.81 -2.04
C ILE A 271 23.98 -9.93 -3.29
N LEU A 272 22.95 -9.15 -3.62
CA LEU A 272 22.95 -8.29 -4.79
C LEU A 272 23.97 -7.14 -4.67
N GLY A 273 24.07 -6.55 -3.47
CA GLY A 273 25.06 -5.52 -3.15
C GLY A 273 26.50 -6.03 -3.23
N LEU A 274 26.77 -7.23 -2.71
CA LEU A 274 28.08 -7.89 -2.85
C LEU A 274 28.45 -8.12 -4.32
N GLY A 275 27.44 -8.38 -5.17
CA GLY A 275 27.63 -8.49 -6.63
C GLY A 275 28.00 -7.17 -7.30
N MET A 276 27.47 -6.03 -6.83
CA MET A 276 27.81 -4.70 -7.36
C MET A 276 29.20 -4.22 -6.93
N LEU A 277 29.67 -4.59 -5.73
CA LEU A 277 31.01 -4.26 -5.21
C LEU A 277 32.16 -4.99 -5.91
N GLY A 278 31.88 -5.86 -6.88
CA GLY A 278 32.89 -6.55 -7.69
C GLY A 278 33.75 -7.57 -6.92
N ARG A 279 33.60 -7.67 -5.59
CA ARG A 279 34.38 -8.58 -4.73
C ARG A 279 34.02 -10.04 -4.96
N TYR A 280 32.81 -10.30 -5.43
CA TYR A 280 32.39 -11.54 -6.09
C TYR A 280 32.02 -11.19 -7.52
N ASN A 281 32.99 -11.16 -8.43
CA ASN A 281 32.69 -11.28 -9.86
C ASN A 281 32.24 -12.73 -10.06
N ILE A 282 30.97 -13.02 -9.73
CA ILE A 282 30.29 -14.22 -10.18
C ILE A 282 30.17 -14.03 -11.69
N GLN A 283 31.27 -14.27 -12.39
CA GLN A 283 31.22 -14.87 -13.70
C GLN A 283 30.51 -16.19 -13.44
N MET A 284 29.17 -16.14 -13.46
CA MET A 284 28.34 -17.33 -13.40
C MET A 284 29.02 -18.32 -14.35
N PRO A 285 29.30 -19.56 -13.89
CA PRO A 285 30.04 -20.53 -14.67
C PRO A 285 29.46 -20.48 -16.07
N SER A 286 30.31 -20.14 -17.04
CA SER A 286 29.91 -19.69 -18.38
C SER A 286 28.94 -20.66 -19.06
N VAL A 287 28.89 -21.91 -18.59
CA VAL A 287 27.93 -22.97 -18.96
C VAL A 287 26.47 -22.64 -18.61
N LEU A 288 26.18 -22.11 -17.41
CA LEU A 288 24.81 -21.77 -17.00
C LEU A 288 24.36 -20.47 -17.64
N MET A 289 25.28 -19.49 -17.67
CA MET A 289 25.06 -18.22 -18.36
C MET A 289 24.87 -18.42 -19.86
N ASN A 290 25.62 -19.32 -20.51
CA ASN A 290 25.46 -19.64 -21.94
C ASN A 290 24.22 -20.51 -22.21
N LYS A 291 23.73 -21.32 -21.27
CA LYS A 291 22.42 -21.99 -21.43
C LYS A 291 21.27 -20.99 -21.35
N PHE A 292 21.31 -20.09 -20.37
CA PHE A 292 20.32 -19.03 -20.25
C PHE A 292 20.41 -18.04 -21.42
N ASN A 293 21.62 -17.59 -21.78
CA ASN A 293 21.85 -16.74 -22.93
C ASN A 293 21.59 -17.45 -24.24
N SER A 294 21.76 -18.76 -24.41
CA SER A 294 21.40 -19.43 -25.67
C SER A 294 19.90 -19.63 -25.80
N ILE A 295 19.16 -19.76 -24.70
CA ILE A 295 17.69 -19.71 -24.67
C ILE A 295 17.21 -18.28 -24.98
N LEU A 296 17.84 -17.26 -24.38
CA LEU A 296 17.58 -15.85 -24.66
C LEU A 296 18.09 -15.38 -26.04
N ALA A 297 19.13 -16.00 -26.61
CA ALA A 297 19.73 -15.65 -27.91
C ALA A 297 19.17 -16.47 -29.08
N LYS A 298 18.57 -17.64 -28.82
CA LYS A 298 17.69 -18.31 -29.80
C LYS A 298 16.42 -17.49 -30.03
N GLN A 299 15.98 -16.72 -29.04
CA GLN A 299 15.08 -15.60 -29.29
C GLN A 299 15.92 -14.47 -29.91
N LYS A 300 15.76 -14.23 -31.22
CA LYS A 300 16.40 -13.09 -31.89
C LYS A 300 16.16 -11.82 -31.05
N GLY A 301 17.24 -11.30 -30.47
CA GLY A 301 17.25 -10.07 -29.69
C GLY A 301 16.63 -8.95 -30.52
N GLY A 302 15.56 -8.35 -29.99
CA GLY A 302 14.72 -7.38 -30.69
C GLY A 302 13.23 -7.69 -30.69
N THR A 303 12.80 -8.82 -30.14
CA THR A 303 11.37 -9.12 -30.00
C THR A 303 10.83 -8.47 -28.73
N TYR A 304 9.75 -7.72 -28.87
CA TYR A 304 9.00 -7.08 -27.77
C TYR A 304 8.75 -8.01 -26.57
N ILE A 305 8.59 -9.32 -26.83
CA ILE A 305 8.46 -10.38 -25.81
C ILE A 305 9.63 -10.42 -24.82
N GLY A 306 10.89 -10.31 -25.30
CA GLY A 306 12.06 -10.40 -24.41
C GLY A 306 12.17 -9.19 -23.49
N VAL A 307 11.86 -8.00 -24.03
CA VAL A 307 11.85 -6.74 -23.28
C VAL A 307 10.72 -6.74 -22.24
N LEU A 308 9.56 -7.28 -22.61
CA LEU A 308 8.42 -7.42 -21.71
C LEU A 308 8.72 -8.39 -20.56
N ALA A 309 9.35 -9.53 -20.83
CA ALA A 309 9.75 -10.49 -19.80
C ALA A 309 10.77 -9.90 -18.80
N VAL A 310 11.75 -9.15 -19.31
CA VAL A 310 12.71 -8.42 -18.45
C VAL A 310 11.99 -7.35 -17.63
N GLY A 311 11.00 -6.65 -18.20
CA GLY A 311 10.16 -5.70 -17.48
C GLY A 311 9.40 -6.32 -16.30
N VAL A 312 8.81 -7.50 -16.49
CA VAL A 312 8.10 -8.24 -15.43
C VAL A 312 9.05 -8.66 -14.30
N LEU A 313 10.23 -9.18 -14.65
CA LEU A 313 11.25 -9.57 -13.67
C LEU A 313 11.77 -8.35 -12.88
N SER A 314 12.01 -7.23 -13.57
CA SER A 314 12.39 -5.97 -12.92
C SER A 314 11.31 -5.46 -11.98
N ALA A 315 10.03 -5.52 -12.35
CA ALA A 315 8.93 -5.09 -11.49
C ALA A 315 8.90 -5.89 -10.17
N LEU A 316 9.14 -7.20 -10.21
CA LEU A 316 9.23 -8.03 -9.00
C LEU A 316 10.37 -7.57 -8.07
N LEU A 317 11.54 -7.28 -8.63
CA LEU A 317 12.70 -6.83 -7.86
C LEU A 317 12.47 -5.43 -7.26
N VAL A 318 11.91 -4.51 -8.06
CA VAL A 318 11.65 -3.13 -7.65
C VAL A 318 10.51 -3.07 -6.61
N THR A 319 9.57 -4.02 -6.62
CA THR A 319 8.50 -4.12 -5.60
C THR A 319 9.07 -4.16 -4.18
N ALA A 320 10.23 -4.81 -3.97
CA ALA A 320 10.87 -4.90 -2.66
C ALA A 320 11.43 -3.55 -2.16
N CYS A 321 11.81 -2.64 -3.07
CA CYS A 321 12.33 -1.31 -2.73
C CYS A 321 11.23 -0.23 -2.67
N VAL A 322 10.12 -0.42 -3.38
CA VAL A 322 8.98 0.52 -3.43
C VAL A 322 7.88 0.15 -2.42
N ALA A 323 8.21 -0.63 -1.39
CA ALA A 323 7.26 -1.06 -0.37
C ALA A 323 6.52 0.11 0.32
N PRO A 324 7.15 1.25 0.69
CA PRO A 324 6.44 2.32 1.41
C PRO A 324 5.33 3.01 0.59
N PRO A 325 5.57 3.46 -0.67
CA PRO A 325 4.51 4.02 -1.51
C PRO A 325 3.41 3.00 -1.84
N LEU A 326 3.78 1.73 -2.01
CA LEU A 326 2.85 0.66 -2.33
C LEU A 326 1.88 0.40 -1.17
N VAL A 327 2.38 0.36 0.07
CA VAL A 327 1.56 0.26 1.29
C VAL A 327 0.60 1.45 1.44
N ALA A 328 1.08 2.68 1.20
CA ALA A 328 0.21 3.87 1.24
C ALA A 328 -0.93 3.78 0.22
N THR A 329 -0.64 3.28 -0.99
CA THR A 329 -1.66 3.08 -2.04
C THR A 329 -2.65 1.97 -1.68
N LEU A 330 -2.18 0.87 -1.10
CA LEU A 330 -3.03 -0.24 -0.63
C LEU A 330 -3.97 0.20 0.48
N MET A 331 -3.50 1.06 1.40
CA MET A 331 -4.34 1.62 2.47
C MET A 331 -5.49 2.46 1.89
N VAL A 332 -5.23 3.30 0.89
CA VAL A 332 -6.26 4.08 0.20
C VAL A 332 -7.27 3.21 -0.52
N ILE A 333 -6.82 2.13 -1.18
CA ILE A 333 -7.72 1.18 -1.84
C ILE A 333 -8.64 0.52 -0.80
N GLY A 334 -8.10 0.19 0.37
CA GLY A 334 -8.87 -0.38 1.48
C GLY A 334 -9.90 0.58 2.10
N GLU A 335 -9.57 1.87 2.22
CA GLU A 335 -10.48 2.86 2.81
C GLU A 335 -11.54 3.38 1.83
N SER A 336 -11.14 3.69 0.60
CA SER A 336 -12.02 4.33 -0.37
C SER A 336 -12.91 3.36 -1.15
N GLY A 337 -12.64 2.05 -1.08
CA GLY A 337 -13.36 1.01 -1.84
C GLY A 337 -13.24 1.12 -3.36
N SER A 338 -12.55 2.16 -3.87
CA SER A 338 -12.48 2.49 -5.30
C SER A 338 -11.18 1.99 -5.91
N VAL A 339 -11.18 0.72 -6.35
CA VAL A 339 -10.04 0.07 -7.02
C VAL A 339 -9.48 0.90 -8.18
N PHE A 340 -10.35 1.64 -8.89
CA PHE A 340 -9.97 2.56 -9.96
C PHE A 340 -8.90 3.58 -9.53
N ARG A 341 -9.03 4.18 -8.34
CA ARG A 341 -8.13 5.24 -7.89
C ARG A 341 -6.72 4.70 -7.62
N GLY A 342 -6.65 3.48 -7.07
CA GLY A 342 -5.40 2.75 -6.88
C GLY A 342 -4.71 2.38 -8.20
N ILE A 343 -5.47 1.89 -9.19
CA ILE A 343 -4.92 1.56 -10.51
C ILE A 343 -4.37 2.82 -11.19
N PHE A 344 -5.10 3.94 -11.16
CA PHE A 344 -4.61 5.22 -11.70
C PHE A 344 -3.32 5.70 -11.02
N ALA A 345 -3.21 5.55 -9.69
CA ALA A 345 -2.00 5.91 -8.94
C ALA A 345 -0.81 5.01 -9.29
N LEU A 346 -0.99 3.68 -9.31
CA LEU A 346 0.05 2.71 -9.69
C LEU A 346 0.52 2.89 -11.14
N SER A 347 -0.41 3.19 -12.03
CA SER A 347 -0.09 3.46 -13.44
C SER A 347 0.68 4.77 -13.60
N SER A 348 0.32 5.82 -12.86
CA SER A 348 1.07 7.09 -12.83
C SER A 348 2.48 6.90 -12.28
N LEU A 349 2.64 6.10 -11.23
CA LEU A 349 3.93 5.77 -10.64
C LEU A 349 4.84 5.06 -11.65
N SER A 350 4.31 4.05 -12.36
CA SER A 350 5.06 3.31 -13.38
C SER A 350 5.49 4.21 -14.56
N LEU A 351 4.65 5.19 -14.92
CA LEU A 351 5.01 6.20 -15.93
C LEU A 351 6.11 7.13 -15.40
N GLY A 352 6.02 7.59 -14.14
CA GLY A 352 7.03 8.40 -13.46
C GLY A 352 8.43 7.76 -13.49
N LEU A 353 8.51 6.46 -13.20
CA LEU A 353 9.76 5.68 -13.26
C LEU A 353 10.30 5.54 -14.69
N GLY A 354 9.42 5.50 -15.70
CA GLY A 354 9.78 5.35 -17.11
C GLY A 354 10.32 6.64 -17.77
N ILE A 355 9.93 7.82 -17.26
CA ILE A 355 10.29 9.12 -17.86
C ILE A 355 11.82 9.30 -17.97
N PRO A 356 12.63 9.10 -16.91
CA PRO A 356 14.09 9.22 -17.01
C PRO A 356 14.70 8.24 -18.00
N LEU A 357 14.19 7.00 -18.04
CA LEU A 357 14.67 5.96 -18.96
C LEU A 357 14.39 6.31 -20.42
N ILE A 358 13.22 6.87 -20.72
CA ILE A 358 12.87 7.32 -22.07
C ILE A 358 13.77 8.49 -22.47
N LEU A 359 13.98 9.45 -21.57
CA LEU A 359 14.84 10.62 -21.80
C LEU A 359 16.29 10.19 -22.09
N ILE A 360 16.82 9.27 -21.28
CA ILE A 360 18.16 8.69 -21.49
C ILE A 360 18.18 7.85 -22.77
N GLY A 361 17.17 7.03 -23.06
CA GLY A 361 17.12 6.20 -24.26
C GLY A 361 17.13 7.00 -25.56
N ILE A 362 16.52 8.18 -25.57
CA ILE A 362 16.55 9.11 -26.71
C ILE A 362 17.92 9.80 -26.83
N SER A 363 18.54 10.15 -25.69
CA SER A 363 19.84 10.85 -25.63
C SER A 363 21.07 9.93 -25.80
N ALA A 364 20.91 8.64 -25.44
CA ALA A 364 21.99 7.66 -25.35
C ALA A 364 22.69 7.40 -26.69
N GLY A 365 21.98 7.55 -27.80
CA GLY A 365 22.57 7.39 -29.13
C GLY A 365 23.61 8.45 -29.50
N LYS A 366 23.66 9.60 -28.81
CA LYS A 366 24.54 10.73 -29.18
C LYS A 366 25.56 11.10 -28.10
N TRP A 367 25.29 10.80 -26.83
CA TRP A 367 26.07 11.36 -25.70
C TRP A 367 26.67 10.34 -24.74
N LEU A 368 26.32 9.05 -24.81
CA LEU A 368 26.84 8.07 -23.87
C LEU A 368 28.21 7.54 -24.33
N PRO A 369 29.31 7.84 -23.59
CA PRO A 369 30.60 7.23 -23.87
C PRO A 369 30.52 5.71 -23.67
N LYS A 370 31.36 4.96 -24.39
CA LYS A 370 31.47 3.50 -24.22
C LYS A 370 31.62 3.18 -22.73
N THR A 371 30.94 2.14 -22.26
CA THR A 371 31.08 1.57 -20.91
C THR A 371 32.56 1.37 -20.58
N GLY A 372 33.16 2.37 -19.92
CA GLY A 372 34.56 2.41 -19.49
C GLY A 372 34.64 2.52 -17.97
N ASP A 373 35.83 2.84 -17.46
CA ASP A 373 36.15 2.83 -16.02
C ASP A 373 35.24 3.70 -15.16
N TRP A 374 34.70 4.79 -15.73
CA TRP A 374 33.76 5.69 -15.04
C TRP A 374 32.49 4.96 -14.52
N LEU A 375 32.01 3.93 -15.23
CA LEU A 375 30.85 3.16 -14.78
C LEU A 375 31.17 2.29 -13.55
N ASN A 376 32.42 1.81 -13.43
CA ASN A 376 32.84 1.05 -12.26
C ASN A 376 33.00 1.95 -11.03
N THR A 377 33.52 3.17 -11.19
CA THR A 377 33.59 4.16 -10.10
C THR A 377 32.21 4.51 -9.55
N ILE A 378 31.21 4.71 -10.41
CA ILE A 378 29.84 4.97 -9.98
C ILE A 378 29.24 3.77 -9.24
N LYS A 379 29.48 2.55 -9.72
CA LYS A 379 29.00 1.33 -9.05
C LYS A 379 29.58 1.18 -7.65
N GLU A 380 30.87 1.46 -7.46
CA GLU A 380 31.51 1.38 -6.14
C GLU A 380 30.94 2.42 -5.16
N VAL A 381 30.75 3.67 -5.61
CA VAL A 381 30.18 4.75 -4.78
C VAL A 381 28.73 4.43 -4.36
N PHE A 382 27.89 3.98 -5.30
CA PHE A 382 26.50 3.60 -4.97
C PHE A 382 26.42 2.31 -4.16
N GLY A 383 27.32 1.36 -4.39
CA GLY A 383 27.42 0.14 -3.57
C GLY A 383 27.70 0.49 -2.11
N PHE A 384 28.62 1.43 -1.85
CA PHE A 384 28.91 1.92 -0.50
C PHE A 384 27.69 2.60 0.15
N ILE A 385 26.96 3.41 -0.61
CA ILE A 385 25.73 4.09 -0.15
C ILE A 385 24.56 3.13 0.13
N MET A 386 24.53 1.97 -0.52
CA MET A 386 23.47 0.97 -0.30
C MET A 386 23.75 0.10 0.94
N PHE A 387 25.02 -0.03 1.34
CA PHE A 387 25.43 -0.80 2.53
C PHE A 387 25.43 0.03 3.82
N GLY A 388 25.49 1.35 3.73
CA GLY A 388 25.36 2.28 4.86
C GLY A 388 23.91 2.70 5.06
#